data_AF-A0A7X6BH25-F1
#
_entry.id   AF-A0A7X6BH25-F1
#
_cell.length_a   1.000
_cell.length_b   1.000
_cell.length_c   1.000
_cell.angle_alpha   90.00
_cell.angle_beta   90.00
_cell.angle_gamma   90.00
#
_symmetry.space_group_name_H-M   'P 1'
#
loop_
_entity.id
_entity.type
_entity.pdbx_description
1 polymer ?
#
loop_
_entity_poly.entity_id
_entity_poly.type
_entity_poly.pdbx_seq_one_letter_code
_entity_poly.pdbx_strand_id
1 'polypeptide(L)'
;MFDSILVAVGSSFERAPWGWGLLALLVGGYFKLKPVLVELANKRERDLLEERAEEMASMRERMERLEEKLAAAMTRLAIAEEETRSVRHDLASTDQLFGNFLDRVRAKPNDAAAIASVVADEWRRAKDRAERERVRLAELRSAALAKQVSAP
;
A
#
# COMPACT_ATOMS: atom_id res chain seq x y z
N MET A 1 51.81 41.32 -31.25
CA MET A 1 50.87 40.99 -32.34
C MET A 1 49.40 41.28 -31.99
N PHE A 2 49.03 41.31 -30.70
CA PHE A 2 47.69 41.74 -30.24
C PHE A 2 47.50 43.26 -30.17
N ASP A 3 48.57 44.04 -29.97
CA ASP A 3 48.49 45.51 -29.90
C ASP A 3 48.00 46.18 -31.19
N SER A 4 48.37 45.63 -32.34
CA SER A 4 48.01 46.18 -33.65
C SER A 4 46.50 46.04 -33.96
N ILE A 5 45.86 45.00 -33.42
CA ILE A 5 44.42 44.74 -33.60
C ILE A 5 43.60 45.65 -32.67
N LEU A 6 44.05 45.83 -31.43
CA LEU A 6 43.42 46.75 -30.47
C LEU A 6 43.44 48.21 -30.96
N VAL A 7 44.55 48.66 -31.54
CA VAL A 7 44.68 50.02 -32.09
C VAL A 7 43.84 50.21 -33.37
N ALA A 8 43.80 49.22 -34.27
CA ALA A 8 42.99 49.30 -35.49
C ALA A 8 41.48 49.28 -35.20
N VAL A 9 41.04 48.51 -34.21
CA VAL A 9 39.64 48.51 -33.75
C VAL A 9 39.30 49.83 -33.05
N GLY A 10 40.20 50.38 -32.23
CA GLY A 10 40.04 51.68 -31.60
C GLY A 10 39.83 52.83 -32.60
N SER A 11 40.67 52.91 -33.63
CA SER A 11 40.58 53.95 -34.67
C SER A 11 39.34 53.83 -35.58
N SER A 12 38.76 52.64 -35.70
CA SER A 12 37.53 52.41 -36.48
C SER A 12 36.29 52.91 -35.73
N PHE A 13 36.32 52.88 -34.39
CA PHE A 13 35.24 53.35 -33.53
C PHE A 13 35.23 54.88 -33.34
N GLU A 14 36.35 55.58 -33.57
CA GLU A 14 36.41 57.06 -33.56
C GLU A 14 35.72 57.70 -34.77
N ARG A 15 35.68 57.03 -35.93
CA ARG A 15 35.05 57.54 -37.16
C ARG A 15 33.56 57.18 -37.32
N ALA A 16 33.06 56.24 -36.51
CA ALA A 16 31.73 55.66 -36.66
C ALA A 16 31.01 55.61 -35.30
N PRO A 17 30.39 56.72 -34.85
CA PRO A 17 29.75 56.80 -33.53
C PRO A 17 28.59 55.80 -33.34
N TRP A 18 28.04 55.28 -34.44
CA TRP A 18 27.04 54.22 -34.42
C TRP A 18 27.57 52.88 -33.91
N GLY A 19 28.88 52.61 -34.01
CA GLY A 19 29.51 51.40 -33.47
C GLY A 19 29.42 51.32 -31.96
N TRP A 20 29.69 52.43 -31.25
CA TRP A 20 29.51 52.52 -29.79
C TRP A 20 28.04 52.38 -29.38
N GLY A 21 27.12 52.94 -30.17
CA GLY A 21 25.68 52.77 -29.95
C GLY A 21 25.22 51.32 -30.10
N LEU A 22 25.72 50.60 -31.10
CA LEU A 22 25.42 49.18 -31.33
C LEU A 22 26.04 48.29 -30.24
N LEU A 23 27.27 48.60 -29.82
CA LEU A 23 27.94 47.89 -28.73
C LEU A 23 27.21 48.12 -27.40
N ALA A 24 26.80 49.36 -27.11
CA ALA A 24 26.01 49.69 -25.92
C ALA A 24 24.61 49.05 -25.94
N LEU A 25 23.98 48.91 -27.11
CA LEU A 25 22.72 48.17 -27.28
C LEU A 25 22.90 46.67 -27.04
N LEU A 26 23.98 46.08 -27.57
CA LEU A 26 24.29 44.67 -27.36
C LEU A 26 24.64 44.37 -25.90
N VAL A 27 25.53 45.16 -25.31
CA VAL A 27 25.95 45.01 -23.91
C VAL A 27 24.79 45.33 -22.97
N GLY A 28 24.12 46.48 -23.16
CA GLY A 28 22.97 46.87 -22.34
C GLY A 28 21.79 45.90 -22.47
N GLY A 29 21.52 45.40 -23.68
CA GLY A 29 20.53 44.35 -23.93
C GLY A 29 20.91 43.04 -23.24
N TYR A 30 22.16 42.61 -23.33
CA TYR A 30 22.66 41.41 -22.67
C TYR A 30 22.56 41.47 -21.14
N PHE A 31 22.96 42.60 -20.53
CA PHE A 31 22.86 42.81 -19.08
C PHE A 31 21.42 42.93 -18.59
N LYS A 32 20.49 43.42 -19.41
CA LYS A 32 19.05 43.43 -19.09
C LYS A 32 18.37 42.07 -19.27
N LEU A 33 18.74 41.32 -20.30
CA LEU A 33 18.10 40.05 -20.66
C LEU A 33 18.60 38.89 -19.80
N LYS A 34 19.87 38.88 -19.40
CA LYS A 34 20.43 37.84 -18.52
C LYS A 34 19.64 37.60 -17.22
N PRO A 35 19.36 38.62 -16.37
CA PRO A 35 18.65 38.40 -15.12
C PRO A 35 17.22 37.91 -15.37
N VAL A 36 16.55 38.39 -16.42
CA VAL A 36 15.21 37.94 -16.81
C VAL A 36 15.21 36.47 -17.22
N LEU A 37 16.20 36.03 -18.01
CA LEU A 37 16.34 34.63 -18.41
C LEU A 37 16.67 33.72 -17.22
N VAL A 38 17.51 34.18 -16.28
CA VAL A 38 17.84 33.45 -15.05
C VAL A 38 16.62 33.34 -14.13
N GLU A 39 15.83 34.41 -13.98
CA GLU A 39 14.58 34.37 -13.21
C GLU A 39 13.55 33.44 -13.84
N LEU A 40 13.40 33.44 -15.17
CA LEU A 40 12.52 32.50 -15.88
C LEU A 40 12.98 31.05 -15.72
N ALA A 41 14.29 30.80 -15.83
CA ALA A 41 14.85 29.46 -15.60
C ALA A 41 14.61 28.99 -14.16
N ASN A 42 14.87 29.85 -13.17
CA ASN A 42 14.64 29.56 -11.75
C ASN A 42 13.16 29.34 -11.42
N LYS A 43 12.26 30.13 -12.02
CA LYS A 43 10.81 29.91 -11.87
C LYS A 43 10.41 28.56 -12.43
N ARG A 44 10.83 28.24 -13.65
CA ARG A 44 10.53 26.96 -14.29
C ARG A 44 11.10 25.77 -13.52
N GLU A 45 12.29 25.91 -12.95
CA GLU A 45 12.89 24.88 -12.10
C GLU A 45 12.10 24.69 -10.80
N ARG A 46 11.63 25.78 -10.17
CA ARG A 46 10.75 25.70 -8.99
C ARG A 46 9.41 25.05 -9.31
N ASP A 47 8.77 25.45 -10.41
CA ASP A 47 7.49 24.89 -10.83
C ASP A 47 7.60 23.37 -11.06
N LEU A 48 8.69 22.92 -11.70
CA LEU A 48 8.96 21.49 -11.91
C LEU A 48 9.25 20.73 -10.60
N LEU A 49 9.93 21.37 -9.65
CA LEU A 49 10.17 20.79 -8.33
C LEU A 49 8.88 20.68 -7.52
N GLU A 50 7.99 21.66 -7.64
CA GLU A 50 6.68 21.69 -6.99
C GLU A 50 5.76 20.62 -7.59
N GLU A 51 5.68 20.52 -8.92
CA GLU A 51 4.93 19.46 -9.62
C GLU A 51 5.41 18.06 -9.23
N ARG A 52 6.74 17.84 -9.16
CA ARG A 52 7.29 16.56 -8.70
C ARG A 52 7.01 16.31 -7.21
N ALA A 53 6.99 17.33 -6.38
CA ALA A 53 6.67 17.20 -4.96
C ALA A 53 5.20 16.81 -4.78
N GLU A 54 4.29 17.41 -5.55
CA GLU A 54 2.86 17.06 -5.58
C GLU A 54 2.65 15.62 -6.09
N GLU A 55 3.31 15.23 -7.17
CA GLU A 55 3.25 13.85 -7.66
C GLU A 55 3.74 12.85 -6.61
N MET A 56 4.88 13.12 -5.95
CA MET A 56 5.42 12.27 -4.89
C MET A 56 4.49 12.21 -3.67
N ALA A 57 3.86 13.32 -3.29
CA ALA A 57 2.88 13.34 -2.22
C ALA A 57 1.65 12.50 -2.59
N SER A 58 1.13 12.64 -3.82
CA SER A 58 0.00 11.84 -4.31
C SER A 58 0.33 10.35 -4.39
N MET A 59 1.56 9.99 -4.77
CA MET A 59 2.03 8.61 -4.79
C MET A 59 2.16 8.03 -3.39
N ARG A 60 2.66 8.81 -2.42
CA ARG A 60 2.69 8.40 -1.01
C ARG A 60 1.30 8.13 -0.45
N GLU A 61 0.35 9.02 -0.71
CA GLU A 61 -1.03 8.83 -0.29
C GLU A 61 -1.66 7.58 -0.94
N ARG A 62 -1.35 7.33 -2.21
CA ARG A 62 -1.80 6.09 -2.89
C ARG A 62 -1.16 4.83 -2.30
N MET A 63 0.13 4.88 -1.96
CA MET A 63 0.84 3.78 -1.30
C MET A 63 0.22 3.47 0.06
N GLU A 64 -0.02 4.49 0.89
CA GLU A 64 -0.63 4.35 2.22
C GLU A 64 -2.03 3.71 2.13
N ARG A 65 -2.88 4.19 1.21
CA ARG A 65 -4.18 3.55 0.95
C ARG A 65 -4.07 2.11 0.44
N LEU A 66 -3.01 1.77 -0.29
CA LEU A 66 -2.77 0.39 -0.73
C LEU A 66 -2.30 -0.50 0.41
N GLU A 67 -1.43 0.02 1.29
CA GLU A 67 -0.99 -0.66 2.50
C GLU A 67 -2.16 -0.95 3.45
N GLU A 68 -3.06 0.02 3.66
CA GLU A 68 -4.29 -0.19 4.43
C GLU A 68 -5.18 -1.28 3.82
N LYS A 69 -5.40 -1.25 2.50
CA LYS A 69 -6.18 -2.27 1.79
C LYS A 69 -5.54 -3.65 1.90
N LEU A 70 -4.21 -3.71 1.82
CA LEU A 70 -3.46 -4.95 1.93
C LEU A 70 -3.51 -5.49 3.36
N ALA A 71 -3.38 -4.64 4.37
CA ALA A 71 -3.57 -5.01 5.77
C ALA A 71 -4.99 -5.55 6.03
N ALA A 72 -6.01 -4.90 5.49
CA ALA A 72 -7.40 -5.36 5.58
C ALA A 72 -7.65 -6.68 4.82
N ALA A 73 -6.97 -6.89 3.68
CA ALA A 73 -7.03 -8.14 2.94
C ALA A 73 -6.36 -9.29 3.72
N MET A 74 -5.19 -9.05 4.32
CA MET A 74 -4.47 -10.04 5.13
C MET A 74 -5.28 -10.46 6.36
N THR A 75 -5.94 -9.52 7.05
CA THR A 75 -6.80 -9.89 8.18
C THR A 75 -8.00 -10.72 7.76
N ARG A 76 -8.65 -10.39 6.64
CA ARG A 76 -9.73 -11.22 6.08
C ARG A 76 -9.26 -12.62 5.70
N LEU A 77 -8.06 -12.73 5.14
CA LEU A 77 -7.47 -14.00 4.72
C LEU A 77 -7.13 -14.86 5.94
N ALA A 78 -6.54 -14.29 7.00
CA ALA A 78 -6.27 -14.97 8.26
C ALA A 78 -7.57 -15.51 8.91
N ILE A 79 -8.64 -14.71 8.90
CA ILE A 79 -9.96 -15.13 9.40
C ILE A 79 -10.49 -16.31 8.57
N ALA A 80 -10.41 -16.25 7.23
CA ALA A 80 -10.88 -17.32 6.37
C ALA A 80 -10.07 -18.62 6.52
N GLU A 81 -8.75 -18.53 6.73
CA GLU A 81 -7.90 -19.68 7.04
C GLU A 81 -8.28 -20.33 8.38
N GLU A 82 -8.60 -19.53 9.39
CA GLU A 82 -9.02 -20.03 10.70
C GLU A 82 -10.43 -20.68 10.63
N GLU A 83 -11.36 -20.09 9.90
CA GLU A 83 -12.69 -20.66 9.64
C GLU A 83 -12.56 -22.01 8.90
N THR A 84 -11.74 -22.09 7.85
CA THR A 84 -11.54 -23.36 7.12
C THR A 84 -10.85 -24.42 7.98
N ARG A 85 -9.93 -24.03 8.86
CA ARG A 85 -9.31 -24.94 9.84
C ARG A 85 -10.33 -25.50 10.82
N SER A 86 -11.20 -24.64 11.36
CA SER A 86 -12.30 -25.06 12.24
C SER A 86 -13.24 -26.04 11.52
N VAL A 87 -13.65 -25.75 10.28
CA VAL A 87 -14.50 -26.64 9.49
C VAL A 87 -13.84 -28.00 9.23
N ARG A 88 -12.54 -28.05 8.92
CA ARG A 88 -11.82 -29.33 8.76
C ARG A 88 -11.78 -30.13 10.06
N HIS A 89 -11.58 -29.46 11.19
CA HIS A 89 -11.59 -30.11 12.49
C HIS A 89 -12.98 -30.70 12.83
N ASP A 90 -14.05 -29.93 12.58
CA ASP A 90 -15.44 -30.39 12.75
C ASP A 90 -15.71 -31.61 11.87
N LEU A 91 -15.27 -31.59 10.61
CA LEU A 91 -15.43 -32.70 9.67
C LEU A 91 -14.70 -33.96 10.14
N ALA A 92 -13.43 -33.84 10.54
CA ALA A 92 -12.65 -34.95 11.04
C ALA A 92 -13.23 -35.57 12.32
N SER A 93 -13.75 -34.73 13.23
CA SER A 93 -14.38 -35.21 14.46
C SER A 93 -15.69 -35.97 14.17
N THR A 94 -16.45 -35.52 13.18
CA THR A 94 -17.70 -36.19 12.76
C THR A 94 -17.39 -37.55 12.13
N ASP A 95 -16.35 -37.61 11.30
CA ASP A 95 -15.92 -38.85 10.63
C ASP A 95 -15.44 -39.91 11.65
N GLN A 96 -14.73 -39.48 12.70
CA GLN A 96 -14.34 -40.35 13.82
C GLN A 96 -15.54 -40.88 14.61
N LEU A 97 -16.51 -40.02 14.94
CA LEU A 97 -17.73 -40.44 15.65
C LEU A 97 -18.53 -41.45 14.83
N PHE A 98 -18.62 -41.23 13.51
CA PHE A 98 -19.31 -42.13 12.60
C PHE A 98 -18.58 -43.48 12.46
N GLY A 99 -17.25 -43.48 12.33
CA GLY A 99 -16.44 -44.70 12.34
C GLY A 99 -16.64 -45.52 13.61
N ASN A 100 -16.53 -44.87 14.78
CA ASN A 100 -16.76 -45.52 16.08
C ASN A 100 -18.17 -46.10 16.22
N PHE A 101 -19.18 -45.41 15.68
CA PHE A 101 -20.55 -45.91 15.66
C PHE A 101 -20.66 -47.19 14.83
N LEU A 102 -20.14 -47.18 13.60
CA LEU A 102 -20.18 -48.34 12.71
C LEU A 102 -19.44 -49.54 13.30
N ASP A 103 -18.28 -49.33 13.91
CA ASP A 103 -17.51 -50.40 14.55
C ASP A 103 -18.28 -51.02 15.73
N ARG A 104 -18.94 -50.20 16.56
CA ARG A 104 -19.75 -50.69 17.69
C ARG A 104 -20.99 -51.44 17.21
N VAL A 105 -21.70 -50.94 16.18
CA VAL A 105 -22.87 -51.62 15.59
C VAL A 105 -22.46 -52.94 14.95
N ARG A 106 -21.30 -52.98 14.28
CA ARG A 106 -20.75 -54.22 13.70
C ARG A 106 -20.42 -55.26 14.77
N ALA A 107 -19.91 -54.83 15.93
CA ALA A 107 -19.61 -55.71 17.04
C ALA A 107 -20.87 -56.19 17.78
N LYS A 108 -21.91 -55.35 17.90
CA LYS A 108 -23.16 -55.66 18.61
C LYS A 108 -24.38 -55.11 17.87
N PRO A 109 -24.90 -55.83 16.87
CA PRO A 109 -25.99 -55.33 16.02
C PRO A 109 -27.32 -55.20 16.77
N ASN A 110 -27.57 -56.07 17.77
CA ASN A 110 -28.80 -56.04 18.56
C ASN A 110 -28.86 -54.84 19.53
N ASP A 111 -27.72 -54.23 19.85
CA ASP A 111 -27.61 -53.07 20.74
C ASP A 111 -27.54 -51.74 19.96
N ALA A 112 -27.77 -51.75 18.64
CA ALA A 112 -27.59 -50.58 17.77
C ALA A 112 -28.36 -49.35 18.24
N ALA A 113 -29.57 -49.52 18.79
CA ALA A 113 -30.38 -48.41 19.34
C ALA A 113 -29.73 -47.77 20.59
N ALA A 114 -29.12 -48.57 21.46
CA ALA A 114 -28.40 -48.09 22.64
C ALA A 114 -27.05 -47.46 22.27
N ILE A 115 -26.39 -47.98 21.22
CA ILE A 115 -25.15 -47.40 20.69
C ILE A 115 -25.44 -46.05 20.02
N ALA A 116 -26.55 -45.93 19.29
CA ALA A 116 -26.97 -44.69 18.65
C ALA A 116 -27.26 -43.57 19.65
N SER A 117 -27.86 -43.87 20.80
CA SER A 117 -28.13 -42.85 21.84
C SER A 117 -26.84 -42.33 22.47
N VAL A 118 -25.86 -43.20 22.74
CA VAL A 118 -24.54 -42.81 23.26
C VAL A 118 -23.81 -41.91 22.27
N VAL A 119 -23.80 -42.26 20.98
CA VAL A 119 -23.16 -41.44 19.95
C VAL A 119 -23.89 -40.11 19.74
N ALA A 120 -25.23 -40.09 19.85
CA ALA A 120 -26.00 -38.85 19.78
C ALA A 120 -25.68 -37.89 20.95
N ASP A 121 -25.44 -38.42 22.15
CA ASP A 121 -25.01 -37.63 23.30
C ASP A 121 -23.57 -37.15 23.16
N GLU A 122 -22.66 -37.98 22.63
CA GLU A 122 -21.28 -37.58 22.30
C GLU A 122 -21.26 -36.47 21.24
N TRP A 123 -22.13 -36.57 20.23
CA TRP A 123 -22.27 -35.56 19.19
C TRP A 123 -22.82 -34.24 19.73
N ARG A 124 -23.83 -34.26 20.60
CA ARG A 124 -24.31 -33.03 21.28
C ARG A 124 -23.20 -32.35 22.07
N ARG A 125 -22.42 -33.11 22.84
CA ARG A 125 -21.28 -32.55 23.60
C ARG A 125 -20.19 -31.99 22.69
N ALA A 126 -19.93 -32.63 21.55
CA ALA A 126 -18.98 -32.13 20.55
C ALA A 126 -19.48 -30.81 19.94
N LYS A 127 -20.76 -30.74 19.59
CA LYS A 127 -21.41 -29.53 19.07
C LYS A 127 -21.34 -28.37 20.07
N ASP A 128 -21.65 -28.61 21.35
CA ASP A 128 -21.56 -27.58 22.39
C ASP A 128 -20.13 -27.08 22.63
N ARG A 129 -19.10 -27.91 22.38
CA ARG A 129 -17.69 -27.48 22.44
C ARG A 129 -17.34 -26.61 21.23
N ALA A 130 -17.71 -27.05 20.03
CA ALA A 130 -17.48 -26.29 18.80
C ALA A 130 -18.18 -24.93 18.83
N GLU A 131 -19.40 -24.85 19.38
CA GLU A 131 -20.15 -23.60 19.48
C GLU A 131 -19.49 -22.62 20.47
N ARG A 132 -18.95 -23.12 21.59
CA ARG A 132 -18.15 -22.30 22.52
C ARG A 132 -16.86 -21.80 21.92
N GLU A 133 -16.17 -22.61 21.12
CA GLU A 133 -14.97 -22.18 20.40
C GLU A 133 -15.31 -21.14 19.34
N ARG A 134 -16.42 -21.30 18.60
CA ARG A 134 -16.90 -20.28 17.64
C ARG A 134 -17.22 -18.95 18.31
N VAL A 135 -17.84 -18.97 19.49
CA VAL A 135 -18.10 -17.73 20.27
C VAL A 135 -16.79 -17.07 20.69
N ARG A 136 -15.81 -17.83 21.21
CA ARG A 136 -14.48 -17.30 21.54
C ARG A 136 -13.75 -16.73 20.33
N LEU A 137 -13.82 -17.39 19.18
CA LEU A 137 -13.23 -16.89 17.94
C LEU A 137 -13.94 -15.62 17.46
N ALA A 138 -15.26 -15.53 17.61
CA ALA A 138 -16.02 -14.32 17.29
C ALA A 138 -15.66 -13.14 18.23
N GLU A 139 -15.40 -13.40 19.50
CA GLU A 139 -14.90 -12.41 20.46
C GLU A 139 -13.48 -11.94 20.14
N LEU A 140 -12.58 -12.87 19.77
CA LEU A 140 -11.24 -12.52 19.32
C LEU A 140 -11.28 -11.71 18.01
N ARG A 141 -12.18 -12.08 17.09
CA ARG A 141 -12.42 -11.36 15.83
C ARG A 141 -12.95 -9.95 16.08
N SER A 142 -13.91 -9.77 17.01
CA SER A 142 -14.44 -8.45 17.34
C SER A 142 -13.39 -7.58 18.05
N ALA A 143 -12.56 -8.17 18.91
CA ALA A 143 -11.44 -7.47 19.55
C ALA A 143 -10.33 -7.07 18.56
N ALA A 144 -10.02 -7.93 17.57
CA ALA A 144 -9.06 -7.63 16.53
C ALA A 144 -9.55 -6.52 15.59
N LEU A 145 -10.84 -6.56 15.20
CA LEU A 145 -11.48 -5.50 14.41
C LEU A 145 -11.57 -4.17 15.18
N ALA A 146 -11.89 -4.21 16.48
CA ALA A 146 -11.92 -3.03 17.32
C ALA A 146 -10.54 -2.35 17.42
N LYS A 147 -9.46 -3.13 17.55
CA LYS A 147 -8.08 -2.59 17.51
C LYS A 147 -7.72 -1.95 16.16
N GLN A 148 -8.24 -2.47 15.05
CA GLN A 148 -8.05 -1.87 13.72
C GLN A 148 -8.78 -0.52 13.56
N VAL A 149 -9.97 -0.37 14.14
CA VAL A 149 -10.73 0.90 14.12
C VAL A 149 -10.15 1.94 15.10
N SER A 150 -9.35 1.50 16.07
CA SER A 150 -8.77 2.36 17.12
C SER A 150 -7.34 2.82 16.83
N ALA A 151 -6.72 2.35 15.74
CA ALA A 151 -5.40 2.81 15.33
C ALA A 151 -5.55 4.17 14.62
N PRO A 152 -4.91 5.25 15.13
CA PRO A 152 -4.98 6.58 14.52
C PRO A 152 -4.26 6.67 13.17
#